data_AF-A0A0S8E327-F1
#
_entry.id   AF-A0A0S8E327-F1
#
_cell.length_a   1.000
_cell.length_b   1.000
_cell.length_c   1.000
_cell.angle_alpha   90.00
_cell.angle_beta   90.00
_cell.angle_gamma   90.00
#
_symmetry.space_group_name_H-M   'P 1'
#
loop_
_entity.id
_entity.type
_entity.pdbx_description
1 polymer ?
#
loop_
_entity_poly.entity_id
_entity_poly.type
_entity_poly.pdbx_seq_one_letter_code
_entity_poly.pdbx_strand_id
1 'polypeptide(L)'
;MPDWEGQVRRAYPGNGYPCWLPDGRIAYASERAAKGDRCEGSTATLHSMRADGSDSYPISWHESPEYHPVVDFDGALVYTRWDYVDRNWDAAQCFWRCFPDGRDPRAPHANYRYPFFRSDTFKGYWLTPWSELHIRPIPGAPGEYVAIAATHHHMLPGVPILINLKSRDDAMMAQVRLLVGHPLPNEGGSPYRKGRPGEYAKAGPFAHSRNALAGFNYFTPWPLSRDFHLISDNANNLLLLDRYGNTVLLCHWTGNGAYSPRPLRATPRPPTIPTATWQGARFGRPDHRRATIAVSDVYEYDLGWPEGVVEQRRIKALRIVQLLPLPVDHTDPYLKGAKENAQGAAIAPVGDSARQEARTVLGTVPVEQDGSAYFEAPVGKLIYFQALDARGMAIMSMRSGTYVHPGEQLSCLGCHEDKWRTPKTRYESLATRRAPSPIAPEPDGSNPLSYYRLVKPVFEGKCLPCHRKEGKGLQDFSYAALSLRKAIWTIGTRNPNKDPTTRSEPYKIGAHGSKMGQALLKTHLDRLTPEEFRRVVVWLDCASPEYGTWFDQEGQRQGKVVWHPLEVDPANPLGVEVDRPLGKESLHELPQGDGDESGR
;
A
#
# COMPACT_ATOMS: atom_id res chain seq x y z
N MET A 1 -6.84 38.84 -25.28
CA MET A 1 -7.05 37.49 -24.69
C MET A 1 -7.60 37.73 -23.30
N PRO A 2 -8.70 37.10 -22.88
CA PRO A 2 -9.31 37.40 -21.59
C PRO A 2 -8.46 36.85 -20.45
N ASP A 3 -8.31 37.67 -19.41
CA ASP A 3 -7.54 37.42 -18.19
C ASP A 3 -8.13 36.25 -17.38
N TRP A 4 -7.34 35.18 -17.25
CA TRP A 4 -7.61 34.02 -16.41
C TRP A 4 -7.11 34.27 -14.97
N GLU A 5 -7.77 35.16 -14.23
CA GLU A 5 -7.59 35.30 -12.77
C GLU A 5 -8.62 34.47 -11.98
N GLY A 6 -8.81 33.22 -12.38
CA GLY A 6 -9.54 32.21 -11.61
C GLY A 6 -8.57 31.47 -10.69
N GLN A 7 -8.73 31.63 -9.37
CA GLN A 7 -8.10 30.88 -8.28
C GLN A 7 -7.17 29.73 -8.73
N VAL A 8 -5.87 30.03 -8.84
CA VAL A 8 -4.86 28.98 -8.83
C VAL A 8 -4.90 28.38 -7.43
N ARG A 9 -5.78 27.38 -7.22
CA ARG A 9 -5.58 26.38 -6.16
C ARG A 9 -4.14 25.94 -6.33
N ARG A 10 -3.27 26.18 -5.34
CA ARG A 10 -1.91 25.63 -5.34
C ARG A 10 -2.08 24.14 -5.66
N ALA A 11 -1.74 23.73 -6.88
CA ALA A 11 -1.70 22.34 -7.24
C ALA A 11 -0.60 21.76 -6.35
N TYR A 12 -1.00 21.07 -5.28
CA TYR A 12 -0.12 20.05 -4.73
C TYR A 12 0.22 19.10 -5.89
N PRO A 13 1.46 18.60 -6.00
CA PRO A 13 1.99 17.94 -7.19
C PRO A 13 1.32 16.60 -7.55
N GLY A 14 0.22 16.23 -6.88
CA GLY A 14 -0.48 14.97 -7.04
C GLY A 14 -1.40 14.87 -8.27
N ASN A 15 -1.97 15.98 -8.76
CA ASN A 15 -2.80 15.96 -9.97
C ASN A 15 -1.94 16.12 -11.24
N GLY A 16 -1.75 15.05 -12.00
CA GLY A 16 -1.01 15.14 -13.26
C GLY A 16 -0.49 13.83 -13.82
N TYR A 17 0.63 13.93 -14.53
CA TYR A 17 1.34 12.81 -15.17
C TYR A 17 0.48 11.97 -16.15
N PRO A 18 -0.22 12.60 -17.12
CA PRO A 18 -1.04 11.85 -18.05
C PRO A 18 -0.18 10.98 -18.99
N CYS A 19 -0.67 9.78 -19.28
CA CYS A 19 -0.19 8.94 -20.37
C CYS A 19 -1.36 8.34 -21.16
N TRP A 20 -1.14 8.17 -22.47
CA TRP A 20 -2.11 7.53 -23.35
C TRP A 20 -2.09 6.02 -23.15
N LEU A 21 -3.28 5.45 -22.96
CA LEU A 21 -3.48 4.01 -22.89
C LEU A 21 -3.60 3.40 -24.30
N PRO A 22 -3.26 2.10 -24.47
CA PRO A 22 -3.36 1.41 -25.74
C PRO A 22 -4.77 1.31 -26.32
N ASP A 23 -5.83 1.64 -25.60
CA ASP A 23 -7.23 1.68 -26.08
C ASP A 23 -7.68 3.09 -26.50
N GLY A 24 -6.83 4.12 -26.32
CA GLY A 24 -7.15 5.51 -26.62
C GLY A 24 -7.68 6.30 -25.42
N ARG A 25 -7.77 5.69 -24.23
CA ARG A 25 -8.02 6.40 -22.97
C ARG A 25 -6.76 7.08 -22.46
N ILE A 26 -6.88 7.86 -21.39
CA ILE A 26 -5.79 8.53 -20.70
C ILE A 26 -5.76 8.04 -19.25
N ALA A 27 -4.60 7.56 -18.78
CA ALA A 27 -4.34 7.31 -17.37
C ALA A 27 -3.58 8.49 -16.75
N TYR A 28 -3.89 8.84 -15.50
CA TYR A 28 -3.29 9.98 -14.80
C TYR A 28 -3.37 9.79 -13.29
N ALA A 29 -2.55 10.53 -12.53
CA ALA A 29 -2.64 10.60 -11.07
C ALA A 29 -3.56 11.75 -10.64
N SER A 30 -4.42 11.53 -9.65
CA SER A 30 -5.32 12.55 -9.14
C SER A 30 -5.68 12.40 -7.67
N GLU A 31 -5.82 13.54 -7.00
CA GLU A 31 -6.26 13.70 -5.61
C GLU A 31 -7.79 13.70 -5.47
N ARG A 32 -8.54 13.45 -6.56
CA ARG A 32 -10.02 13.41 -6.58
C ARG A 32 -10.62 12.44 -5.56
N ALA A 33 -9.85 11.43 -5.16
CA ALA A 33 -10.23 10.48 -4.13
C ALA A 33 -10.30 11.09 -2.72
N ALA A 34 -9.83 12.33 -2.52
CA ALA A 34 -9.85 13.06 -1.24
C ALA A 34 -9.27 12.25 -0.06
N LYS A 35 -8.15 11.57 -0.32
CA LYS A 35 -7.38 10.75 0.64
C LYS A 35 -6.17 11.52 1.16
N GLY A 36 -5.91 11.46 2.46
CA GLY A 36 -4.73 12.01 3.10
C GLY A 36 -3.61 10.98 3.16
N ASP A 37 -2.37 11.43 3.13
CA ASP A 37 -1.21 10.58 3.35
C ASP A 37 -0.72 10.65 4.81
N ARG A 38 0.15 9.70 5.17
CA ARG A 38 0.69 9.56 6.53
C ARG A 38 1.83 10.53 6.86
N CYS A 39 2.27 11.31 5.87
CA CYS A 39 3.27 12.36 5.95
C CYS A 39 2.61 13.77 5.91
N GLU A 40 1.32 13.86 6.20
CA GLU A 40 0.54 15.10 6.39
C GLU A 40 0.21 15.84 5.07
N GLY A 41 0.17 15.13 3.94
CA GLY A 41 -0.21 15.62 2.62
C GLY A 41 -1.48 14.98 2.03
N SER A 42 -1.79 15.33 0.78
CA SER A 42 -2.84 14.73 -0.04
C SER A 42 -2.30 13.53 -0.83
N THR A 43 -3.09 12.47 -0.91
CA THR A 43 -2.81 11.28 -1.71
C THR A 43 -3.42 11.41 -3.10
N ALA A 44 -2.56 11.29 -4.12
CA ALA A 44 -2.98 11.07 -5.50
C ALA A 44 -3.01 9.58 -5.83
N THR A 45 -4.09 9.11 -6.45
CA THR A 45 -4.23 7.73 -6.96
C THR A 45 -4.48 7.73 -8.45
N LEU A 46 -4.26 6.59 -9.10
CA LEU A 46 -4.46 6.46 -10.54
C LEU A 46 -5.94 6.51 -10.93
N HIS A 47 -6.23 7.25 -12.00
CA HIS A 47 -7.54 7.40 -12.64
C HIS A 47 -7.43 7.17 -14.15
N SER A 48 -8.56 6.87 -14.80
CA SER A 48 -8.66 6.75 -16.26
C SER A 48 -9.83 7.56 -16.80
N MET A 49 -9.62 8.28 -17.90
CA MET A 49 -10.66 9.03 -18.63
C MET A 49 -10.56 8.80 -20.13
N ARG A 50 -11.61 9.17 -20.88
CA ARG A 50 -11.55 9.21 -22.35
C ARG A 50 -10.71 10.38 -22.85
N ALA A 51 -10.35 10.33 -24.13
CA ALA A 51 -9.59 11.38 -24.79
C ALA A 51 -10.23 12.79 -24.70
N ASP A 52 -11.56 12.85 -24.62
CA ASP A 52 -12.35 14.09 -24.49
C ASP A 52 -12.54 14.53 -23.02
N GLY A 53 -11.93 13.82 -22.06
CA GLY A 53 -12.07 14.09 -20.62
C GLY A 53 -13.33 13.52 -19.97
N SER A 54 -14.24 12.92 -20.75
CA SER A 54 -15.43 12.26 -20.20
C SER A 54 -15.10 10.89 -19.60
N ASP A 55 -16.06 10.30 -18.88
CA ASP A 55 -15.96 8.93 -18.36
C ASP A 55 -14.72 8.70 -17.46
N SER A 56 -14.38 9.69 -16.64
CA SER A 56 -13.32 9.61 -15.63
C SER A 56 -13.73 8.72 -14.47
N TYR A 57 -12.91 7.75 -14.08
CA TYR A 57 -13.11 6.92 -12.87
C TYR A 57 -11.77 6.52 -12.23
N PRO A 58 -11.74 6.20 -10.91
CA PRO A 58 -10.54 5.69 -10.27
C PRO A 58 -10.17 4.31 -10.81
N ILE A 59 -8.88 4.08 -11.05
CA ILE A 59 -8.32 2.75 -11.37
C ILE A 59 -7.41 2.24 -10.24
N SER A 60 -7.49 2.86 -9.06
CA SER A 60 -6.78 2.46 -7.85
C SER A 60 -7.49 2.95 -6.61
N TRP A 61 -7.50 2.12 -5.56
CA TRP A 61 -8.02 2.47 -4.24
C TRP A 61 -6.96 2.50 -3.14
N HIS A 62 -5.68 2.56 -3.51
CA HIS A 62 -4.60 2.61 -2.53
C HIS A 62 -4.73 3.84 -1.60
N GLU A 63 -4.23 3.72 -0.36
CA GLU A 63 -4.35 4.79 0.65
C GLU A 63 -3.21 5.81 0.58
N SER A 64 -2.10 5.42 -0.05
CA SER A 64 -0.91 6.22 -0.24
C SER A 64 -0.72 6.62 -1.71
N PRO A 65 0.16 7.60 -1.98
CA PRO A 65 0.34 8.16 -3.31
C PRO A 65 0.89 7.20 -4.38
N GLU A 66 0.41 7.43 -5.61
CA GLU A 66 0.83 6.79 -6.84
C GLU A 66 1.20 7.84 -7.89
N TYR A 67 2.36 7.68 -8.52
CA TYR A 67 2.96 8.70 -9.37
C TYR A 67 3.46 8.15 -10.70
N HIS A 68 3.55 9.05 -11.67
CA HIS A 68 4.25 8.86 -12.94
C HIS A 68 3.81 7.63 -13.76
N PRO A 69 2.50 7.40 -13.97
CA PRO A 69 2.08 6.30 -14.83
C PRO A 69 2.63 6.46 -16.25
N VAL A 70 3.15 5.37 -16.78
CA VAL A 70 3.55 5.20 -18.19
C VAL A 70 3.10 3.82 -18.67
N VAL A 71 3.00 3.65 -19.99
CA VAL A 71 2.64 2.37 -20.59
C VAL A 71 3.90 1.64 -21.05
N ASP A 72 4.05 0.38 -20.67
CA ASP A 72 5.11 -0.51 -21.16
C ASP A 72 4.79 -1.05 -22.56
N PHE A 73 5.79 -1.59 -23.24
CA PHE A 73 5.66 -2.08 -24.62
C PHE A 73 4.73 -3.29 -24.78
N ASP A 74 4.36 -3.98 -23.69
CA ASP A 74 3.34 -5.02 -23.68
C ASP A 74 1.92 -4.48 -23.36
N GLY A 75 1.78 -3.17 -23.20
CA GLY A 75 0.51 -2.51 -22.95
C GLY A 75 0.12 -2.38 -21.48
N ALA A 76 0.89 -2.93 -20.52
CA ALA A 76 0.60 -2.73 -19.10
C ALA A 76 0.98 -1.32 -18.61
N LEU A 77 0.35 -0.86 -17.54
CA LEU A 77 0.74 0.36 -16.84
C LEU A 77 1.90 0.08 -15.89
N VAL A 78 2.85 1.01 -15.82
CA VAL A 78 3.98 1.04 -14.90
C VAL A 78 4.00 2.39 -14.19
N TYR A 79 4.22 2.39 -12.88
CA TYR A 79 4.14 3.58 -12.05
C TYR A 79 4.95 3.41 -10.76
N THR A 80 5.12 4.49 -10.01
CA THR A 80 5.66 4.46 -8.66
C THR A 80 4.51 4.46 -7.66
N ARG A 81 4.55 3.60 -6.64
CA ARG A 81 3.60 3.65 -5.52
C ARG A 81 4.35 3.58 -4.20
N TRP A 82 3.88 4.36 -3.23
CA TRP A 82 4.28 4.27 -1.84
C TRP A 82 3.59 3.07 -1.19
N ASP A 83 4.28 2.19 -0.48
CA ASP A 83 3.61 1.06 0.19
C ASP A 83 4.06 0.91 1.65
N TYR A 84 3.37 1.66 2.51
CA TYR A 84 3.60 1.70 3.96
C TYR A 84 2.68 0.79 4.74
N VAL A 85 1.89 -0.06 4.08
CA VAL A 85 0.90 -0.89 4.77
C VAL A 85 1.57 -1.80 5.78
N ASP A 86 1.26 -1.59 7.06
CA ASP A 86 1.86 -2.30 8.18
C ASP A 86 3.39 -2.22 8.24
N ARG A 87 3.99 -1.22 7.57
CA ARG A 87 5.43 -1.00 7.48
C ARG A 87 5.81 0.37 8.03
N ASN A 88 7.10 0.54 8.20
CA ASN A 88 7.72 1.83 8.49
C ASN A 88 7.38 2.87 7.41
N TRP A 89 7.29 4.16 7.77
CA TRP A 89 7.03 5.27 6.85
C TRP A 89 8.14 5.49 5.79
N ASP A 90 9.31 4.87 5.94
CA ASP A 90 10.34 4.85 4.89
C ASP A 90 10.22 3.68 3.89
N ALA A 91 9.18 2.84 4.02
CA ALA A 91 9.08 1.61 3.24
C ALA A 91 8.74 1.91 1.77
N ALA A 92 9.76 1.83 0.92
CA ALA A 92 9.71 1.65 -0.54
C ALA A 92 8.62 2.44 -1.30
N GLN A 93 9.02 3.55 -1.92
CA GLN A 93 8.27 4.20 -2.99
C GLN A 93 8.77 3.65 -4.34
N CYS A 94 8.41 2.41 -4.66
CA CYS A 94 9.12 1.63 -5.68
C CYS A 94 8.26 1.35 -6.93
N PHE A 95 8.82 0.56 -7.85
CA PHE A 95 8.15 0.08 -9.07
C PHE A 95 6.87 -0.71 -8.78
N TRP A 96 5.78 -0.31 -9.45
CA TRP A 96 4.54 -1.06 -9.56
C TRP A 96 4.06 -1.16 -11.00
N ARG A 97 3.26 -2.18 -11.27
CA ARG A 97 2.61 -2.42 -12.57
C ARG A 97 1.21 -2.95 -12.39
N CYS A 98 0.30 -2.60 -13.28
CA CYS A 98 -1.07 -3.14 -13.34
C CYS A 98 -1.57 -3.21 -14.80
N PHE A 99 -2.74 -3.80 -15.02
CA PHE A 99 -3.43 -3.69 -16.30
C PHE A 99 -3.92 -2.24 -16.55
N PRO A 100 -4.14 -1.84 -17.82
CA PRO A 100 -4.64 -0.48 -18.16
C PRO A 100 -5.94 -0.07 -17.46
N ASP A 101 -6.77 -1.03 -17.05
CA ASP A 101 -8.02 -0.81 -16.33
C ASP A 101 -7.88 -0.93 -14.80
N GLY A 102 -6.65 -0.90 -14.27
CA GLY A 102 -6.32 -0.88 -12.84
C GLY A 102 -6.12 -2.24 -12.19
N ARG A 103 -6.61 -3.30 -12.84
CA ARG A 103 -6.60 -4.66 -12.30
C ARG A 103 -5.20 -5.17 -11.99
N ASP A 104 -5.17 -6.08 -11.03
CA ASP A 104 -3.99 -6.88 -10.66
C ASP A 104 -2.70 -6.06 -10.43
N PRO A 105 -2.70 -5.08 -9.49
CA PRO A 105 -1.49 -4.33 -9.19
C PRO A 105 -0.42 -5.22 -8.54
N ARG A 106 0.80 -5.22 -9.10
CA ARG A 106 1.93 -6.03 -8.66
C ARG A 106 3.19 -5.18 -8.48
N ALA A 107 3.98 -5.54 -7.46
CA ALA A 107 5.32 -4.99 -7.23
C ALA A 107 6.38 -6.01 -7.68
N PRO A 108 6.92 -5.94 -8.91
CA PRO A 108 7.90 -6.89 -9.41
C PRO A 108 9.29 -6.73 -8.79
N HIS A 109 9.60 -5.56 -8.23
CA HIS A 109 10.92 -5.18 -7.73
C HIS A 109 10.83 -4.33 -6.45
N ALA A 110 11.86 -4.39 -5.61
CA ALA A 110 12.20 -3.51 -4.48
C ALA A 110 11.19 -3.34 -3.32
N ASN A 111 9.89 -3.59 -3.53
CA ASN A 111 8.87 -3.41 -2.50
C ASN A 111 9.07 -4.34 -1.29
N TYR A 112 9.70 -5.49 -1.51
CA TYR A 112 10.00 -6.48 -0.47
C TYR A 112 11.51 -6.67 -0.35
N ARG A 113 12.24 -5.58 -0.06
CA ARG A 113 13.68 -5.62 0.22
C ARG A 113 14.03 -6.34 1.52
N TYR A 114 15.26 -6.82 1.63
CA TYR A 114 15.84 -7.27 2.89
C TYR A 114 16.22 -6.07 3.79
N PRO A 115 16.18 -6.17 5.13
CA PRO A 115 15.77 -7.33 5.92
C PRO A 115 14.27 -7.62 5.83
N PHE A 116 13.92 -8.90 5.77
CA PHE A 116 12.52 -9.35 5.75
C PHE A 116 11.90 -9.30 7.15
N PHE A 117 12.67 -9.69 8.16
CA PHE A 117 12.23 -9.88 9.54
C PHE A 117 13.11 -9.13 10.53
N ARG A 118 12.61 -8.94 11.76
CA ARG A 118 13.39 -8.25 12.80
C ARG A 118 14.58 -9.09 13.26
N SER A 119 14.43 -10.41 13.19
CA SER A 119 15.41 -11.44 13.53
C SER A 119 16.59 -11.51 12.56
N ASP A 120 16.48 -10.91 11.37
CA ASP A 120 17.58 -10.83 10.40
C ASP A 120 18.79 -10.08 10.97
N THR A 121 19.98 -10.67 10.85
CA THR A 121 21.22 -10.11 11.44
C THR A 121 21.81 -8.99 10.58
N PHE A 122 21.72 -9.12 9.25
CA PHE A 122 22.13 -8.08 8.33
C PHE A 122 20.99 -7.08 8.14
N LYS A 123 21.29 -5.79 8.23
CA LYS A 123 20.27 -4.72 8.23
C LYS A 123 20.28 -3.93 6.92
N GLY A 124 20.46 -4.56 5.77
CA GLY A 124 20.73 -3.96 4.45
C GLY A 124 19.80 -2.88 3.87
N TYR A 125 18.97 -2.20 4.67
CA TYR A 125 18.07 -1.11 4.27
C TYR A 125 18.76 0.06 3.55
N TRP A 126 20.08 0.26 3.75
CA TRP A 126 20.85 1.31 3.07
C TRP A 126 21.24 0.94 1.63
N LEU A 127 21.05 -0.31 1.21
CA LEU A 127 21.39 -0.78 -0.14
C LEU A 127 20.28 -0.49 -1.16
N THR A 128 19.12 -0.05 -0.69
CA THR A 128 17.96 0.23 -1.53
C THR A 128 17.69 1.72 -1.56
N PRO A 129 17.32 2.31 -2.71
CA PRO A 129 16.80 3.65 -2.69
C PRO A 129 15.49 3.68 -1.89
N TRP A 130 15.15 4.84 -1.35
CA TRP A 130 13.82 4.99 -0.72
C TRP A 130 12.72 5.19 -1.76
N SER A 131 13.09 5.71 -2.92
CA SER A 131 12.17 5.95 -4.03
C SER A 131 12.77 5.61 -5.38
N GLU A 132 11.96 5.04 -6.26
CA GLU A 132 12.23 4.83 -7.69
C GLU A 132 11.17 5.60 -8.48
N LEU A 133 11.58 6.68 -9.14
CA LEU A 133 10.67 7.66 -9.73
C LEU A 133 10.89 7.77 -11.23
N HIS A 134 9.88 8.26 -11.96
CA HIS A 134 9.93 8.44 -13.41
C HIS A 134 10.43 7.19 -14.15
N ILE A 135 9.94 6.04 -13.72
CA ILE A 135 10.25 4.74 -14.33
C ILE A 135 9.76 4.77 -15.77
N ARG A 136 10.64 4.44 -16.73
CA ARG A 136 10.31 4.40 -18.16
C ARG A 136 10.86 3.12 -18.80
N PRO A 137 10.03 2.42 -19.59
CA PRO A 137 10.47 1.22 -20.32
C PRO A 137 11.47 1.59 -21.41
N ILE A 138 12.48 0.73 -21.63
CA ILE A 138 13.54 0.97 -22.60
C ILE A 138 13.16 0.37 -23.97
N PRO A 139 13.13 1.18 -25.06
CA PRO A 139 12.83 0.68 -26.39
C PRO A 139 13.77 -0.46 -26.82
N GLY A 140 13.19 -1.55 -27.32
CA GLY A 140 13.95 -2.72 -27.78
C GLY A 140 14.54 -3.60 -26.67
N ALA A 141 14.24 -3.32 -25.39
CA ALA A 141 14.72 -4.10 -24.26
C ALA A 141 13.58 -4.46 -23.30
N PRO A 142 12.72 -5.45 -23.62
CA PRO A 142 11.64 -5.88 -22.75
C PRO A 142 12.15 -6.24 -21.34
N GLY A 143 11.43 -5.76 -20.32
CA GLY A 143 11.79 -5.94 -18.90
C GLY A 143 12.94 -5.06 -18.40
N GLU A 144 13.47 -4.15 -19.23
CA GLU A 144 14.48 -3.17 -18.80
C GLU A 144 13.89 -1.76 -18.77
N TYR A 145 14.23 -1.01 -17.72
CA TYR A 145 13.71 0.32 -17.45
C TYR A 145 14.83 1.27 -17.06
N VAL A 146 14.63 2.57 -17.30
CA VAL A 146 15.40 3.64 -16.68
C VAL A 146 14.52 4.34 -15.64
N ALA A 147 15.10 4.73 -14.51
CA ALA A 147 14.40 5.44 -13.45
C ALA A 147 15.35 6.40 -12.71
N ILE A 148 14.78 7.16 -11.77
CA ILE A 148 15.53 7.99 -10.83
C ILE A 148 15.38 7.40 -9.43
N ALA A 149 16.50 6.95 -8.88
CA ALA A 149 16.63 6.64 -7.47
C ALA A 149 16.69 7.95 -6.67
N ALA A 150 15.86 8.08 -5.63
CA ALA A 150 15.79 9.26 -4.79
C ALA A 150 15.53 8.93 -3.32
N THR A 151 15.50 9.98 -2.50
CA THR A 151 15.11 9.90 -1.09
C THR A 151 13.60 10.11 -0.90
N HIS A 152 13.09 9.80 0.30
CA HIS A 152 11.64 9.80 0.61
C HIS A 152 11.00 11.20 0.55
N HIS A 153 11.61 12.21 1.17
CA HIS A 153 11.12 13.59 1.19
C HIS A 153 11.73 14.47 0.09
N HIS A 154 12.85 14.06 -0.52
CA HIS A 154 13.49 14.79 -1.62
C HIS A 154 13.48 13.96 -2.91
N MET A 155 12.27 13.70 -3.40
CA MET A 155 11.99 12.85 -4.57
C MET A 155 12.75 13.26 -5.84
N LEU A 156 12.95 14.55 -6.12
CA LEU A 156 13.80 15.02 -7.21
C LEU A 156 14.58 16.27 -6.79
N PRO A 157 15.79 16.50 -7.33
CA PRO A 157 16.58 15.65 -8.25
C PRO A 157 17.06 14.35 -7.58
N GLY A 158 17.56 13.39 -8.38
CA GLY A 158 18.08 12.11 -7.89
C GLY A 158 19.16 11.49 -8.78
N VAL A 159 19.33 10.18 -8.67
CA VAL A 159 20.38 9.39 -9.34
C VAL A 159 19.78 8.51 -10.44
N PRO A 160 20.26 8.57 -11.70
CA PRO A 160 19.77 7.72 -12.77
C PRO A 160 20.19 6.27 -12.57
N ILE A 161 19.22 5.36 -12.68
CA ILE A 161 19.40 3.92 -12.55
C ILE A 161 18.78 3.18 -13.74
N LEU A 162 19.32 2.00 -14.03
CA LEU A 162 18.69 0.98 -14.84
C LEU A 162 18.10 -0.10 -13.93
N ILE A 163 16.90 -0.56 -14.25
CA ILE A 163 16.23 -1.69 -13.59
C ILE A 163 16.08 -2.80 -14.64
N ASN A 164 16.55 -4.01 -14.34
CA ASN A 164 16.45 -5.18 -15.21
C ASN A 164 15.64 -6.29 -14.54
N LEU A 165 14.36 -6.37 -14.89
CA LEU A 165 13.42 -7.38 -14.40
C LEU A 165 13.64 -8.77 -15.02
N LYS A 166 14.70 -8.99 -15.79
CA LYS A 166 15.12 -10.33 -16.25
C LYS A 166 16.18 -10.95 -15.33
N SER A 167 16.87 -10.13 -14.54
CA SER A 167 17.76 -10.62 -13.49
C SER A 167 16.94 -11.04 -12.28
N ARG A 168 17.30 -12.13 -11.60
CA ARG A 168 16.64 -12.55 -10.36
C ARG A 168 16.68 -11.42 -9.33
N ASP A 169 15.55 -11.16 -8.68
CA ASP A 169 15.49 -10.28 -7.51
C ASP A 169 16.05 -11.03 -6.30
N ASP A 170 17.18 -10.58 -5.78
CA ASP A 170 17.82 -11.10 -4.57
C ASP A 170 17.36 -10.37 -3.30
N ALA A 171 16.38 -9.48 -3.42
CA ALA A 171 15.91 -8.55 -2.39
C ALA A 171 16.98 -7.55 -1.89
N MET A 172 18.12 -7.47 -2.59
CA MET A 172 19.29 -6.64 -2.29
C MET A 172 19.64 -5.69 -3.45
N MET A 173 18.72 -5.50 -4.39
CA MET A 173 18.84 -4.64 -5.58
C MET A 173 19.79 -5.17 -6.67
N ALA A 174 20.01 -6.49 -6.80
CA ALA A 174 20.78 -7.04 -7.94
C ALA A 174 20.20 -6.68 -9.32
N GLN A 175 18.92 -6.30 -9.38
CA GLN A 175 18.27 -5.84 -10.60
C GLN A 175 18.61 -4.38 -10.96
N VAL A 176 19.23 -3.63 -10.05
CA VAL A 176 19.54 -2.21 -10.22
C VAL A 176 20.99 -2.01 -10.63
N ARG A 177 21.21 -1.18 -11.64
CA ARG A 177 22.52 -0.65 -12.02
C ARG A 177 22.51 0.87 -11.96
N LEU A 178 23.45 1.46 -11.23
CA LEU A 178 23.70 2.89 -11.26
C LEU A 178 24.25 3.30 -12.63
N LEU A 179 23.69 4.38 -13.20
CA LEU A 179 24.25 4.99 -14.41
C LEU A 179 25.32 6.03 -14.08
N VAL A 180 25.11 6.84 -13.04
CA VAL A 180 26.05 7.87 -12.60
C VAL A 180 26.13 7.86 -11.08
N GLY A 181 27.33 8.05 -10.53
CA GLY A 181 27.51 8.26 -9.09
C GLY A 181 27.65 7.01 -8.23
N HIS A 182 27.69 7.22 -6.92
CA HIS A 182 27.96 6.23 -5.88
C HIS A 182 27.51 6.82 -4.53
N PRO A 183 26.73 6.19 -3.61
CA PRO A 183 25.83 5.03 -3.62
C PRO A 183 24.34 5.40 -3.87
N LEU A 184 23.41 4.43 -3.77
CA LEU A 184 21.96 4.66 -3.84
C LEU A 184 21.46 5.60 -2.70
N PRO A 185 20.56 6.56 -3.00
CA PRO A 185 20.11 7.55 -2.04
C PRO A 185 19.14 6.98 -0.99
N ASN A 186 19.39 7.28 0.29
CA ASN A 186 18.50 6.99 1.43
C ASN A 186 18.60 8.12 2.48
N GLU A 187 17.56 8.42 3.26
CA GLU A 187 17.64 9.47 4.32
C GLU A 187 18.08 8.92 5.68
N GLY A 188 18.18 7.59 5.80
CA GLY A 188 18.53 6.90 7.05
C GLY A 188 20.02 6.88 7.38
N GLY A 189 20.90 7.22 6.44
CA GLY A 189 22.34 7.32 6.65
C GLY A 189 23.15 6.87 5.44
N SER A 190 23.97 7.77 4.91
CA SER A 190 25.03 7.38 3.98
C SER A 190 26.05 6.49 4.72
N PRO A 191 26.55 5.40 4.12
CA PRO A 191 27.62 4.58 4.68
C PRO A 191 28.96 5.33 4.80
N TYR A 192 29.05 6.59 4.35
CA TYR A 192 30.27 7.37 4.33
C TYR A 192 30.27 8.49 5.38
N ARG A 193 31.01 8.27 6.48
CA ARG A 193 31.69 9.33 7.23
C ARG A 193 33.12 8.88 7.57
N LYS A 194 34.09 9.70 7.17
CA LYS A 194 35.52 9.64 7.55
C LYS A 194 36.12 8.23 7.75
N GLY A 195 36.18 7.43 6.68
CA GLY A 195 37.26 6.45 6.51
C GLY A 195 37.22 5.14 7.33
N ARG A 196 36.07 4.68 7.84
CA ARG A 196 35.96 3.32 8.40
C ARG A 196 34.67 2.60 8.01
N PRO A 197 34.73 1.34 7.51
CA PRO A 197 33.54 0.50 7.31
C PRO A 197 32.91 0.12 8.67
N GLY A 198 31.59 0.28 8.81
CA GLY A 198 30.81 -0.30 9.93
C GLY A 198 30.25 0.67 10.98
N GLU A 199 30.54 1.98 10.90
CA GLU A 199 29.93 2.98 11.79
C GLU A 199 28.83 3.78 11.06
N TYR A 200 27.58 3.66 11.52
CA TYR A 200 26.48 4.49 11.02
C TYR A 200 26.72 5.94 11.42
N ALA A 201 27.05 6.80 10.46
CA ALA A 201 26.91 8.23 10.67
C ALA A 201 25.42 8.52 10.82
N LYS A 202 25.00 9.11 11.95
CA LYS A 202 23.82 9.99 11.90
C LYS A 202 24.08 10.92 10.72
N ALA A 203 23.19 10.91 9.73
CA ALA A 203 23.25 11.81 8.59
C ALA A 203 23.57 13.20 9.13
N GLY A 204 24.83 13.63 8.93
CA GLY A 204 25.18 15.02 9.19
C GLY A 204 24.41 15.87 8.17
N PRO A 205 24.38 17.19 8.35
CA PRO A 205 23.72 18.12 7.42
C PRO A 205 24.16 17.99 5.94
N PHE A 206 25.15 17.16 5.64
CA PHE A 206 25.51 16.71 4.29
C PHE A 206 24.41 15.93 3.55
N ALA A 207 23.46 15.27 4.20
CA ALA A 207 22.35 14.60 3.50
C ALA A 207 21.22 15.55 3.06
N HIS A 208 21.27 16.82 3.48
CA HIS A 208 20.26 17.83 3.16
C HIS A 208 20.72 18.84 2.09
N SER A 209 21.96 18.75 1.61
CA SER A 209 22.42 19.60 0.51
C SER A 209 22.40 18.82 -0.81
N ARG A 210 21.72 19.38 -1.82
CA ARG A 210 21.66 18.90 -3.21
C ARG A 210 23.03 18.67 -3.87
N ASN A 211 24.13 19.04 -3.20
CA ASN A 211 25.50 19.05 -3.73
C ASN A 211 26.40 17.96 -3.13
N ALA A 212 25.93 17.13 -2.20
CA ALA A 212 26.81 16.22 -1.43
C ALA A 212 27.00 14.82 -2.03
N LEU A 213 26.17 14.40 -2.98
CA LEU A 213 26.26 13.09 -3.62
C LEU A 213 26.56 13.27 -5.11
N ALA A 214 27.73 12.79 -5.56
CA ALA A 214 28.06 12.76 -6.98
C ALA A 214 26.97 11.98 -7.74
N GLY A 215 26.32 12.61 -8.71
CA GLY A 215 25.20 12.03 -9.46
C GLY A 215 23.80 12.32 -8.91
N PHE A 216 23.66 12.97 -7.74
CA PHE A 216 22.35 13.41 -7.21
C PHE A 216 21.94 14.75 -7.81
N ASN A 217 21.88 14.82 -9.14
CA ASN A 217 21.72 16.08 -9.85
C ASN A 217 20.71 15.99 -10.99
N TYR A 218 20.14 14.81 -11.24
CA TYR A 218 19.37 14.53 -12.44
C TYR A 218 17.86 14.53 -12.16
N PHE A 219 17.11 15.01 -13.14
CA PHE A 219 15.65 14.91 -13.19
C PHE A 219 15.24 13.75 -14.09
N THR A 220 14.19 13.90 -14.88
CA THR A 220 13.50 12.75 -15.46
C THR A 220 14.25 12.21 -16.70
N PRO A 221 14.52 10.89 -16.78
CA PRO A 221 15.25 10.29 -17.89
C PRO A 221 14.30 9.81 -18.99
N TRP A 222 14.59 10.06 -20.26
CA TRP A 222 13.84 9.53 -21.39
C TRP A 222 14.71 8.57 -22.22
N PRO A 223 14.40 7.26 -22.23
CA PRO A 223 15.22 6.27 -22.94
C PRO A 223 15.06 6.39 -24.46
N LEU A 224 16.18 6.50 -25.17
CA LEU A 224 16.21 6.43 -26.64
C LEU A 224 16.46 4.98 -27.10
N SER A 225 17.36 4.29 -26.39
CA SER A 225 17.71 2.88 -26.54
C SER A 225 18.23 2.35 -25.20
N ARG A 226 18.72 1.10 -25.17
CA ARG A 226 19.41 0.53 -24.01
C ARG A 226 20.66 1.29 -23.59
N ASP A 227 21.33 1.92 -24.55
CA ASP A 227 22.63 2.54 -24.31
C ASP A 227 22.54 4.05 -24.14
N PHE A 228 21.46 4.71 -24.59
CA PHE A 228 21.34 6.17 -24.61
C PHE A 228 20.01 6.68 -24.06
N HIS A 229 20.09 7.72 -23.25
CA HIS A 229 18.98 8.35 -22.54
C HIS A 229 19.09 9.87 -22.63
N LEU A 230 17.99 10.57 -22.90
CA LEU A 230 17.94 12.02 -22.67
C LEU A 230 17.68 12.25 -21.18
N ILE A 231 18.35 13.21 -20.57
CA ILE A 231 18.15 13.54 -19.17
C ILE A 231 18.43 15.02 -18.95
N SER A 232 17.89 15.59 -17.87
CA SER A 232 18.24 16.94 -17.46
C SER A 232 18.82 17.00 -16.07
N ASP A 233 19.54 18.07 -15.75
CA ASP A 233 20.20 18.29 -14.48
C ASP A 233 19.75 19.59 -13.77
N ASN A 234 20.22 19.80 -12.53
CA ASN A 234 19.98 21.02 -11.75
C ASN A 234 20.58 22.29 -12.36
N ALA A 235 21.46 22.18 -13.35
CA ALA A 235 22.02 23.33 -14.05
C ALA A 235 21.19 23.69 -15.30
N ASN A 236 19.95 23.16 -15.41
CA ASN A 236 19.07 23.33 -16.58
C ASN A 236 19.70 22.84 -17.89
N ASN A 237 20.60 21.85 -17.83
CA ASN A 237 21.15 21.24 -19.02
C ASN A 237 20.22 20.13 -19.52
N LEU A 238 20.10 20.02 -20.85
CA LEU A 238 19.66 18.83 -21.54
C LEU A 238 20.89 18.03 -21.98
N LEU A 239 20.97 16.79 -21.51
CA LEU A 239 22.11 15.91 -21.69
C LEU A 239 21.71 14.64 -22.43
N LEU A 240 22.63 14.11 -23.22
CA LEU A 240 22.62 12.71 -23.64
C LEU A 240 23.47 11.92 -22.64
N LEU A 241 22.84 11.02 -21.89
CA LEU A 241 23.46 10.11 -20.93
C LEU A 241 23.58 8.72 -21.54
N ASP A 242 24.79 8.17 -21.56
CA ASP A 242 25.00 6.78 -21.94
C ASP A 242 24.91 5.80 -20.75
N ARG A 243 24.90 4.49 -21.04
CA ARG A 243 24.83 3.44 -20.00
C ARG A 243 26.08 3.31 -19.12
N TYR A 244 27.18 3.96 -19.49
CA TYR A 244 28.45 3.95 -18.77
C TYR A 244 28.61 5.19 -17.88
N GLY A 245 27.64 6.11 -17.92
CA GLY A 245 27.63 7.31 -17.12
C GLY A 245 28.25 8.53 -17.80
N ASN A 246 28.64 8.41 -19.07
CA ASN A 246 29.16 9.55 -19.83
C ASN A 246 28.00 10.46 -20.24
N THR A 247 28.24 11.76 -20.23
CA THR A 247 27.27 12.77 -20.64
C THR A 247 27.80 13.65 -21.76
N VAL A 248 26.91 13.99 -22.69
CA VAL A 248 27.15 15.02 -23.71
C VAL A 248 26.10 16.11 -23.54
N LEU A 249 26.53 17.36 -23.41
CA LEU A 249 25.63 18.51 -23.39
C LEU A 249 25.00 18.70 -24.76
N LEU A 250 23.67 18.62 -24.83
CA LEU A 250 22.91 18.89 -26.05
C LEU A 250 22.46 20.34 -26.12
N CYS A 251 21.99 20.87 -24.99
CA CYS A 251 21.48 22.23 -24.88
C CYS A 251 21.54 22.70 -23.42
N HIS A 252 21.90 23.96 -23.20
CA HIS A 252 21.64 24.64 -21.94
C HIS A 252 20.33 25.43 -22.06
N TRP A 253 19.32 25.08 -21.26
CA TRP A 253 18.03 25.75 -21.29
C TRP A 253 18.07 27.02 -20.44
N THR A 254 17.92 28.17 -21.10
CA THR A 254 17.97 29.49 -20.45
C THR A 254 16.66 29.89 -19.77
N GLY A 255 15.57 29.15 -20.00
CA GLY A 255 14.31 29.33 -19.30
C GLY A 255 14.29 28.64 -17.93
N ASN A 256 13.15 28.73 -17.24
CA ASN A 256 12.98 28.07 -15.95
C ASN A 256 12.65 26.58 -16.13
N GLY A 257 13.36 25.71 -15.43
CA GLY A 257 12.92 24.35 -15.10
C GLY A 257 12.90 23.34 -16.25
N ALA A 258 14.06 23.02 -16.82
CA ALA A 258 14.16 21.92 -17.78
C ALA A 258 14.15 20.56 -17.06
N TYR A 259 12.98 19.98 -16.82
CA TYR A 259 12.85 18.75 -16.01
C TYR A 259 12.51 17.47 -16.80
N SER A 260 11.80 17.60 -17.93
CA SER A 260 11.19 16.46 -18.62
C SER A 260 11.50 16.46 -20.11
N PRO A 261 12.71 16.05 -20.52
CA PRO A 261 13.03 15.92 -21.93
C PRO A 261 12.16 14.84 -22.57
N ARG A 262 11.50 15.20 -23.68
CA ARG A 262 10.72 14.27 -24.50
C ARG A 262 11.00 14.54 -25.97
N PRO A 263 11.56 13.58 -26.72
CA PRO A 263 11.75 13.74 -28.15
C PRO A 263 10.39 13.69 -28.87
N LEU A 264 10.16 14.60 -29.79
CA LEU A 264 9.02 14.53 -30.71
C LEU A 264 9.32 13.49 -31.79
N ARG A 265 8.81 12.27 -31.63
CA ARG A 265 8.95 11.18 -32.60
C ARG A 265 7.71 10.29 -32.60
N ALA A 266 7.44 9.65 -33.73
CA ALA A 266 6.45 8.59 -33.80
C ALA A 266 6.90 7.40 -32.91
N THR A 267 5.97 6.84 -32.15
CA THR A 267 6.19 5.64 -31.32
C THR A 267 5.15 4.58 -31.69
N PRO A 268 5.54 3.30 -31.80
CA PRO A 268 4.57 2.21 -31.95
C PRO A 268 3.56 2.22 -30.80
N ARG A 269 2.27 2.07 -31.13
CA ARG A 269 1.22 1.87 -30.13
C ARG A 269 1.41 0.49 -29.50
N PRO A 270 1.57 0.37 -28.17
CA PRO A 270 1.60 -0.93 -27.50
C PRO A 270 0.29 -1.72 -27.76
N PRO A 271 0.29 -3.05 -27.59
CA PRO A 271 -0.90 -3.84 -27.82
C PRO A 271 -2.02 -3.45 -26.85
N THR A 272 -3.26 -3.47 -27.34
CA THR A 272 -4.43 -3.22 -26.51
C THR A 272 -4.72 -4.45 -25.65
N ILE A 273 -4.66 -4.28 -24.32
CA ILE A 273 -5.13 -5.29 -23.38
C ILE A 273 -6.64 -5.10 -23.18
N PRO A 274 -7.48 -6.14 -23.36
CA PRO A 274 -8.92 -6.02 -23.16
C PRO A 274 -9.29 -5.61 -21.74
N THR A 275 -10.18 -4.63 -21.62
CA THR A 275 -10.82 -4.27 -20.34
C THR A 275 -11.63 -5.45 -19.83
N ALA A 276 -11.41 -5.86 -18.57
CA ALA A 276 -12.18 -6.94 -17.93
C ALA A 276 -12.82 -6.48 -16.61
N THR A 277 -13.11 -5.18 -16.52
CA THR A 277 -13.86 -4.54 -15.44
C THR A 277 -15.11 -3.85 -15.97
N TRP A 278 -16.10 -3.62 -15.10
CA TRP A 278 -17.37 -2.95 -15.42
C TRP A 278 -17.44 -1.53 -14.85
N GLN A 279 -16.37 -0.77 -15.09
CA GLN A 279 -16.22 0.62 -14.67
C GLN A 279 -16.62 1.60 -15.78
N GLY A 280 -16.87 2.86 -15.41
CA GLY A 280 -17.19 3.93 -16.35
C GLY A 280 -18.36 3.57 -17.27
N ALA A 281 -18.17 3.74 -18.58
CA ALA A 281 -19.19 3.44 -19.58
C ALA A 281 -19.57 1.95 -19.70
N ARG A 282 -18.82 1.04 -19.06
CA ARG A 282 -19.21 -0.38 -18.95
C ARG A 282 -20.11 -0.66 -17.75
N PHE A 283 -20.31 0.31 -16.86
CA PHE A 283 -21.20 0.17 -15.73
C PHE A 283 -22.63 -0.22 -16.19
N GLY A 284 -23.26 -1.17 -15.49
CA GLY A 284 -24.63 -1.60 -15.75
C GLY A 284 -24.84 -2.45 -17.00
N ARG A 285 -23.78 -2.82 -17.72
CA ARG A 285 -23.92 -3.71 -18.90
C ARG A 285 -24.44 -5.11 -18.49
N PRO A 286 -25.22 -5.78 -19.36
CA PRO A 286 -25.84 -7.06 -19.05
C PRO A 286 -24.85 -8.23 -18.94
N ASP A 287 -23.62 -8.06 -19.44
CA ASP A 287 -22.53 -9.03 -19.34
C ASP A 287 -21.76 -8.96 -18.02
N HIS A 288 -22.19 -8.11 -17.07
CA HIS A 288 -21.58 -8.00 -15.75
C HIS A 288 -21.57 -9.34 -15.02
N ARG A 289 -20.46 -9.62 -14.34
CA ARG A 289 -20.30 -10.77 -13.45
C ARG A 289 -19.80 -10.31 -12.10
N ARG A 290 -20.09 -11.06 -11.03
CA ARG A 290 -19.61 -10.72 -9.69
C ARG A 290 -18.08 -10.76 -9.62
N ALA A 291 -17.49 -9.80 -8.95
CA ALA A 291 -16.05 -9.78 -8.67
C ALA A 291 -15.65 -10.89 -7.69
N THR A 292 -14.54 -11.57 -7.95
CA THR A 292 -14.06 -12.69 -7.11
C THR A 292 -12.55 -12.66 -6.92
N ILE A 293 -12.10 -13.34 -5.86
CA ILE A 293 -10.68 -13.56 -5.56
C ILE A 293 -10.43 -15.06 -5.42
N ALA A 294 -9.38 -15.55 -6.08
CA ALA A 294 -8.89 -16.91 -5.96
C ALA A 294 -7.43 -16.93 -5.46
N VAL A 295 -7.11 -17.85 -4.57
CA VAL A 295 -5.75 -18.19 -4.16
C VAL A 295 -5.52 -19.65 -4.49
N SER A 296 -4.50 -19.94 -5.31
CA SER A 296 -4.23 -21.30 -5.78
C SER A 296 -3.72 -22.18 -4.65
N ASP A 297 -2.75 -21.70 -3.86
CA ASP A 297 -2.28 -22.36 -2.66
C ASP A 297 -1.63 -21.38 -1.68
N VAL A 298 -2.26 -21.17 -0.51
CA VAL A 298 -1.72 -20.33 0.57
C VAL A 298 -0.37 -20.80 1.11
N TYR A 299 0.02 -22.05 0.83
CA TYR A 299 1.31 -22.62 1.22
C TYR A 299 2.45 -22.30 0.24
N GLU A 300 2.17 -21.73 -0.93
CA GLU A 300 3.21 -21.19 -1.81
C GLU A 300 3.68 -19.84 -1.25
N TYR A 301 4.89 -19.86 -0.65
CA TYR A 301 5.55 -18.70 -0.06
C TYR A 301 7.05 -18.81 -0.36
N ASP A 302 7.64 -17.72 -0.88
CA ASP A 302 9.03 -17.68 -1.33
C ASP A 302 10.08 -17.94 -0.23
N LEU A 303 9.79 -17.59 1.03
CA LEU A 303 10.69 -17.89 2.17
C LEU A 303 10.36 -19.20 2.89
N GLY A 304 9.31 -19.90 2.46
CA GLY A 304 8.85 -21.13 3.09
C GLY A 304 8.12 -20.90 4.41
N TRP A 305 7.12 -21.75 4.67
CA TRP A 305 6.42 -21.77 5.95
C TRP A 305 7.21 -22.62 6.96
N PRO A 306 7.08 -22.36 8.28
CA PRO A 306 7.58 -23.29 9.30
C PRO A 306 7.01 -24.70 9.06
N GLU A 307 7.84 -25.74 9.20
CA GLU A 307 7.54 -27.14 8.82
C GLU A 307 6.14 -27.60 9.30
N GLY A 308 5.86 -27.43 10.60
CA GLY A 308 4.58 -27.82 11.20
C GLY A 308 3.34 -27.05 10.68
N VAL A 309 3.51 -25.92 9.99
CA VAL A 309 2.39 -25.19 9.35
C VAL A 309 1.93 -25.90 8.09
N VAL A 310 2.87 -26.36 7.26
CA VAL A 310 2.61 -27.04 5.99
C VAL A 310 2.13 -28.46 6.25
N GLU A 311 2.89 -29.25 7.02
CA GLU A 311 2.61 -30.66 7.25
C GLU A 311 1.23 -30.89 7.87
N GLN A 312 0.86 -30.05 8.82
CA GLN A 312 -0.40 -30.18 9.57
C GLN A 312 -1.54 -29.37 8.95
N ARG A 313 -1.31 -28.77 7.77
CA ARG A 313 -2.25 -27.91 7.06
C ARG A 313 -2.93 -26.91 8.01
N ARG A 314 -2.13 -26.14 8.75
CA ARG A 314 -2.64 -25.31 9.86
C ARG A 314 -3.48 -24.10 9.44
N ILE A 315 -3.40 -23.65 8.19
CA ILE A 315 -4.16 -22.51 7.69
C ILE A 315 -5.58 -22.98 7.38
N LYS A 316 -6.58 -22.43 8.06
CA LYS A 316 -7.99 -22.85 7.94
C LYS A 316 -8.89 -21.79 7.30
N ALA A 317 -8.47 -20.53 7.36
CA ALA A 317 -9.22 -19.42 6.79
C ALA A 317 -8.28 -18.28 6.41
N LEU A 318 -8.75 -17.40 5.52
CA LEU A 318 -8.19 -16.08 5.30
C LEU A 318 -9.10 -15.04 5.98
N ARG A 319 -8.52 -14.12 6.75
CA ARG A 319 -9.21 -12.89 7.17
C ARG A 319 -9.01 -11.84 6.10
N ILE A 320 -10.08 -11.12 5.77
CA ILE A 320 -10.06 -9.98 4.85
C ILE A 320 -10.19 -8.71 5.68
N VAL A 321 -9.18 -7.84 5.59
CA VAL A 321 -9.14 -6.57 6.32
C VAL A 321 -9.08 -5.44 5.32
N GLN A 322 -10.00 -4.47 5.41
CA GLN A 322 -9.91 -3.21 4.68
C GLN A 322 -9.11 -2.20 5.49
N LEU A 323 -8.16 -1.54 4.83
CA LEU A 323 -7.52 -0.34 5.33
C LEU A 323 -8.32 0.88 4.90
N LEU A 324 -8.47 1.81 5.81
CA LEU A 324 -9.11 3.09 5.57
C LEU A 324 -8.00 4.14 5.44
N PRO A 325 -8.06 5.04 4.44
CA PRO A 325 -7.12 6.15 4.26
C PRO A 325 -7.38 7.24 5.29
N LEU A 326 -6.34 8.02 5.59
CA LEU A 326 -6.51 9.26 6.36
C LEU A 326 -7.45 10.22 5.61
N PRO A 327 -8.25 11.05 6.30
CA PRO A 327 -9.00 12.13 5.66
C PRO A 327 -8.08 13.27 5.22
N VAL A 328 -8.47 13.99 4.15
CA VAL A 328 -7.77 15.20 3.67
C VAL A 328 -8.21 16.46 4.44
N ASP A 329 -7.26 17.27 4.89
CA ASP A 329 -7.49 18.56 5.58
C ASP A 329 -7.62 19.74 4.61
N HIS A 330 -8.70 19.84 3.81
CA HIS A 330 -8.85 20.99 2.92
C HIS A 330 -9.99 21.96 3.23
N THR A 331 -11.08 21.59 3.91
CA THR A 331 -12.17 22.55 4.20
C THR A 331 -13.10 22.19 5.38
N ASP A 332 -12.88 21.10 6.14
CA ASP A 332 -13.86 20.65 7.15
C ASP A 332 -13.67 21.37 8.51
N PRO A 333 -14.67 22.14 9.01
CA PRO A 333 -14.64 22.70 10.35
C PRO A 333 -14.56 21.65 11.48
N TYR A 334 -14.92 20.38 11.26
CA TYR A 334 -14.68 19.27 12.20
C TYR A 334 -13.20 18.83 12.24
N LEU A 335 -12.42 19.10 11.20
CA LEU A 335 -10.98 18.81 11.14
C LEU A 335 -10.10 20.04 11.43
N LYS A 336 -10.67 21.23 11.67
CA LYS A 336 -9.91 22.38 12.21
C LYS A 336 -9.26 22.08 13.57
N GLY A 337 -9.78 21.12 14.31
CA GLY A 337 -9.13 20.58 15.51
C GLY A 337 -7.87 19.76 15.20
N ALA A 338 -7.70 19.22 13.98
CA ALA A 338 -6.58 18.34 13.61
C ALA A 338 -5.23 19.07 13.49
N LYS A 339 -5.21 20.39 13.24
CA LYS A 339 -3.98 21.19 13.27
C LYS A 339 -3.46 21.46 14.69
N GLU A 340 -4.35 21.52 15.67
CA GLU A 340 -3.99 21.57 17.09
C GLU A 340 -3.85 20.15 17.69
N ASN A 341 -4.37 19.15 16.98
CA ASN A 341 -4.37 17.72 17.31
C ASN A 341 -3.54 16.89 16.33
N ALA A 342 -2.39 17.37 15.85
CA ALA A 342 -1.39 16.47 15.25
C ALA A 342 -0.85 15.44 16.29
N GLN A 343 -1.24 15.60 17.58
CA GLN A 343 -1.21 14.58 18.63
C GLN A 343 -2.57 13.92 19.00
N GLY A 344 -3.70 14.28 18.37
CA GLY A 344 -5.07 13.90 18.79
C GLY A 344 -6.03 13.35 17.71
N ALA A 345 -5.69 13.34 16.41
CA ALA A 345 -6.44 12.58 15.39
C ALA A 345 -5.84 11.18 15.16
N ALA A 346 -5.31 10.54 16.20
CA ALA A 346 -4.79 9.19 16.11
C ALA A 346 -5.88 8.20 16.53
N ILE A 347 -6.13 7.17 15.71
CA ILE A 347 -6.99 6.05 16.09
C ILE A 347 -6.45 5.23 17.27
N ALA A 348 -5.20 5.50 17.66
CA ALA A 348 -4.44 4.81 18.69
C ALA A 348 -3.44 5.79 19.34
N PRO A 349 -3.91 6.80 20.09
CA PRO A 349 -3.18 8.05 20.36
C PRO A 349 -1.98 7.93 21.31
N VAL A 350 -1.77 6.78 21.93
CA VAL A 350 -0.77 6.60 22.98
C VAL A 350 0.23 5.51 22.60
N GLY A 351 1.52 5.77 22.79
CA GLY A 351 2.60 4.78 22.64
C GLY A 351 3.08 4.60 21.20
N ASP A 352 3.55 3.39 20.88
CA ASP A 352 4.13 3.07 19.56
C ASP A 352 3.07 3.03 18.43
N SER A 353 1.78 3.20 18.73
CA SER A 353 0.64 3.10 17.79
C SER A 353 0.11 4.41 17.20
N ALA A 354 0.69 5.56 17.56
CA ALA A 354 0.13 6.90 17.30
C ALA A 354 -0.05 7.30 15.82
N ARG A 355 0.36 6.47 14.84
CA ARG A 355 0.21 6.71 13.39
C ARG A 355 -0.11 5.43 12.61
N GLN A 356 -0.99 4.60 13.17
CA GLN A 356 -1.52 3.43 12.49
C GLN A 356 -2.71 3.82 11.60
N GLU A 357 -2.93 3.03 10.56
CA GLU A 357 -4.08 3.08 9.66
C GLU A 357 -5.34 2.58 10.36
N ALA A 358 -6.47 3.23 10.10
CA ALA A 358 -7.74 2.72 10.56
C ALA A 358 -8.09 1.48 9.74
N ARG A 359 -8.65 0.46 10.40
CA ARG A 359 -8.92 -0.83 9.76
C ARG A 359 -10.31 -1.31 10.11
N THR A 360 -10.89 -2.03 9.17
CA THR A 360 -12.11 -2.79 9.38
C THR A 360 -11.93 -4.24 8.96
N VAL A 361 -12.46 -5.17 9.74
CA VAL A 361 -12.42 -6.59 9.40
C VAL A 361 -13.72 -6.95 8.70
N LEU A 362 -13.62 -7.19 7.38
CA LEU A 362 -14.78 -7.53 6.55
C LEU A 362 -15.29 -8.94 6.86
N GLY A 363 -14.39 -9.83 7.27
CA GLY A 363 -14.74 -11.16 7.74
C GLY A 363 -13.68 -12.20 7.39
N THR A 364 -14.12 -13.45 7.30
CA THR A 364 -13.27 -14.60 6.98
C THR A 364 -13.83 -15.45 5.86
N VAL A 365 -12.95 -16.13 5.13
CA VAL A 365 -13.29 -17.06 4.06
C VAL A 365 -12.51 -18.36 4.25
N PRO A 366 -13.08 -19.52 3.91
CA PRO A 366 -12.44 -20.81 4.16
C PRO A 366 -11.23 -21.03 3.26
N VAL A 367 -10.24 -21.75 3.79
CA VAL A 367 -9.13 -22.32 3.02
C VAL A 367 -9.35 -23.83 2.96
N GLU A 368 -9.36 -24.36 1.74
CA GLU A 368 -9.55 -25.79 1.47
C GLU A 368 -8.34 -26.61 1.91
N GLN A 369 -8.51 -27.93 1.99
CA GLN A 369 -7.44 -28.85 2.43
C GLN A 369 -6.18 -28.80 1.54
N ASP A 370 -6.34 -28.52 0.25
CA ASP A 370 -5.23 -28.37 -0.69
C ASP A 370 -4.48 -27.02 -0.53
N GLY A 371 -5.02 -26.11 0.29
CA GLY A 371 -4.50 -24.76 0.52
C GLY A 371 -5.16 -23.70 -0.36
N SER A 372 -6.12 -24.06 -1.21
CA SER A 372 -6.77 -23.10 -2.10
C SER A 372 -7.91 -22.33 -1.42
N ALA A 373 -8.22 -21.14 -1.93
CA ALA A 373 -9.36 -20.34 -1.48
C ALA A 373 -10.05 -19.65 -2.68
N TYR A 374 -11.37 -19.54 -2.64
CA TYR A 374 -12.17 -18.89 -3.68
C TYR A 374 -13.41 -18.23 -3.07
N PHE A 375 -13.53 -16.92 -3.23
CA PHE A 375 -14.51 -16.10 -2.51
C PHE A 375 -14.92 -14.80 -3.22
N GLU A 376 -16.02 -14.22 -2.77
CA GLU A 376 -16.55 -12.94 -3.26
C GLU A 376 -15.60 -11.78 -2.91
N ALA A 377 -15.35 -10.89 -3.87
CA ALA A 377 -14.41 -9.79 -3.68
C ALA A 377 -15.07 -8.55 -3.08
N PRO A 378 -14.47 -7.91 -2.06
CA PRO A 378 -14.75 -6.52 -1.71
C PRO A 378 -14.26 -5.59 -2.82
N VAL A 379 -15.20 -4.99 -3.56
CA VAL A 379 -14.91 -4.08 -4.67
C VAL A 379 -14.67 -2.68 -4.14
N GLY A 380 -13.70 -1.98 -4.73
CA GLY A 380 -13.42 -0.57 -4.42
C GLY A 380 -12.81 -0.32 -3.05
N LYS A 381 -12.21 -1.35 -2.44
CA LYS A 381 -11.65 -1.30 -1.08
C LYS A 381 -10.17 -1.72 -1.10
N LEU A 382 -9.31 -0.96 -0.41
CA LEU A 382 -7.94 -1.40 -0.15
C LEU A 382 -7.96 -2.50 0.90
N ILE A 383 -7.66 -3.73 0.48
CA ILE A 383 -7.72 -4.93 1.31
C ILE A 383 -6.36 -5.62 1.43
N TYR A 384 -6.15 -6.28 2.56
CA TYR A 384 -5.07 -7.24 2.76
C TYR A 384 -5.58 -8.50 3.46
N PHE A 385 -4.78 -9.55 3.42
CA PHE A 385 -5.15 -10.87 3.94
C PHE A 385 -4.31 -11.29 5.14
N GLN A 386 -4.93 -12.03 6.08
CA GLN A 386 -4.22 -12.76 7.13
C GLN A 386 -4.52 -14.26 7.03
N ALA A 387 -3.49 -15.09 7.04
CA ALA A 387 -3.65 -16.54 7.09
C ALA A 387 -3.92 -16.98 8.54
N LEU A 388 -5.06 -17.62 8.79
CA LEU A 388 -5.51 -17.94 10.15
C LEU A 388 -5.34 -19.42 10.50
N ASP A 389 -4.97 -19.70 11.75
CA ASP A 389 -4.96 -21.06 12.29
C ASP A 389 -6.37 -21.57 12.66
N ALA A 390 -6.46 -22.80 13.19
CA ALA A 390 -7.73 -23.42 13.61
C ALA A 390 -8.43 -22.71 14.79
N ARG A 391 -7.71 -21.86 15.55
CA ARG A 391 -8.28 -20.98 16.58
C ARG A 391 -8.60 -19.60 16.01
N GLY A 392 -8.38 -19.43 14.71
CA GLY A 392 -8.55 -18.21 13.95
C GLY A 392 -7.49 -17.14 14.24
N MET A 393 -6.38 -17.47 14.89
CA MET A 393 -5.31 -16.50 15.12
C MET A 393 -4.47 -16.31 13.85
N ALA A 394 -4.05 -15.08 13.55
CA ALA A 394 -3.22 -14.78 12.41
C ALA A 394 -1.82 -15.40 12.54
N ILE A 395 -1.49 -16.34 11.66
CA ILE A 395 -0.15 -16.92 11.52
C ILE A 395 0.76 -15.91 10.82
N MET A 396 0.27 -15.29 9.74
CA MET A 396 1.00 -14.33 8.91
C MET A 396 0.04 -13.26 8.39
N SER A 397 0.54 -12.04 8.17
CA SER A 397 -0.23 -10.90 7.67
C SER A 397 0.44 -10.34 6.42
N MET A 398 -0.33 -10.14 5.37
CA MET A 398 0.14 -9.38 4.21
C MET A 398 0.48 -7.96 4.66
N ARG A 399 1.75 -7.56 4.51
CA ARG A 399 2.22 -6.19 4.77
C ARG A 399 2.31 -5.44 3.46
N SER A 400 1.16 -5.25 2.83
CA SER A 400 0.92 -4.55 1.56
C SER A 400 -0.61 -4.56 1.38
N GLY A 401 -1.13 -3.96 0.31
CA GLY A 401 -2.55 -4.05 -0.02
C GLY A 401 -2.80 -4.33 -1.48
N THR A 402 -3.99 -4.85 -1.77
CA THR A 402 -4.56 -4.94 -3.11
C THR A 402 -5.98 -4.39 -3.11
N TYR A 403 -6.61 -4.30 -4.26
CA TYR A 403 -7.99 -3.90 -4.43
C TYR A 403 -8.58 -4.63 -5.64
N VAL A 404 -9.91 -4.67 -5.71
CA VAL A 404 -10.64 -5.35 -6.79
C VAL A 404 -11.63 -4.38 -7.42
N HIS A 405 -11.71 -4.41 -8.75
CA HIS A 405 -12.62 -3.63 -9.56
C HIS A 405 -13.95 -4.38 -9.81
N PRO A 406 -15.03 -3.66 -10.19
CA PRO A 406 -16.30 -4.31 -10.54
C PRO A 406 -16.14 -5.40 -11.61
N GLY A 407 -16.63 -6.60 -11.30
CA GLY A 407 -16.54 -7.82 -12.11
C GLY A 407 -15.15 -8.41 -12.42
N GLU A 408 -14.10 -7.90 -11.76
CA GLU A 408 -12.75 -8.46 -11.87
C GLU A 408 -12.66 -9.87 -11.27
N GLN A 409 -11.78 -10.70 -11.82
CA GLN A 409 -11.45 -12.02 -11.29
C GLN A 409 -9.97 -12.00 -10.89
N LEU A 410 -9.68 -11.62 -9.65
CA LEU A 410 -8.31 -11.53 -9.15
C LEU A 410 -7.80 -12.93 -8.77
N SER A 411 -6.58 -13.27 -9.16
CA SER A 411 -5.98 -14.56 -8.84
C SER A 411 -4.56 -14.42 -8.28
N CYS A 412 -4.29 -15.10 -7.17
CA CYS A 412 -2.98 -15.22 -6.57
C CYS A 412 -2.49 -16.67 -6.64
N LEU A 413 -1.20 -16.87 -6.89
CA LEU A 413 -0.61 -18.20 -6.81
C LEU A 413 -0.43 -18.63 -5.36
N GLY A 414 0.07 -17.74 -4.50
CA GLY A 414 0.23 -18.01 -3.08
C GLY A 414 0.31 -16.76 -2.21
N CYS A 415 0.72 -16.98 -0.97
CA CYS A 415 0.89 -15.94 0.03
C CYS A 415 2.31 -15.36 -0.07
N HIS A 416 2.58 -14.62 -1.14
CA HIS A 416 3.91 -14.07 -1.50
C HIS A 416 4.82 -15.12 -2.18
N GLU A 417 4.35 -15.65 -3.31
CA GLU A 417 5.02 -16.69 -4.11
C GLU A 417 6.39 -16.25 -4.70
N ASP A 418 7.25 -17.22 -5.01
CA ASP A 418 8.49 -16.96 -5.75
C ASP A 418 8.16 -16.66 -7.22
N LYS A 419 8.26 -15.38 -7.59
CA LYS A 419 8.00 -14.85 -8.93
C LYS A 419 8.95 -15.39 -10.01
N TRP A 420 10.06 -16.00 -9.60
CA TRP A 420 11.11 -16.55 -10.47
C TRP A 420 11.02 -18.06 -10.62
N ARG A 421 10.08 -18.67 -9.92
CA ARG A 421 9.85 -20.10 -9.97
C ARG A 421 8.67 -20.37 -10.89
N THR A 422 8.81 -21.36 -11.76
CA THR A 422 7.67 -21.88 -12.51
C THR A 422 6.59 -22.35 -11.53
N PRO A 423 5.33 -21.87 -11.66
CA PRO A 423 4.25 -22.33 -10.80
C PRO A 423 4.15 -23.85 -10.84
N LYS A 424 3.96 -24.49 -9.68
CA LYS A 424 3.71 -25.93 -9.67
C LYS A 424 2.41 -26.19 -10.44
N THR A 425 2.45 -27.05 -11.45
CA THR A 425 1.25 -27.48 -12.17
C THR A 425 0.32 -28.17 -11.19
N ARG A 426 -0.69 -27.47 -10.67
CA ARG A 426 -1.84 -28.07 -10.01
C ARG A 426 -2.97 -28.07 -11.01
N TYR A 427 -3.46 -29.27 -11.31
CA TYR A 427 -4.42 -29.46 -12.38
C TYR A 427 -5.79 -28.85 -12.08
N GLU A 428 -6.12 -28.55 -10.82
CA GLU A 428 -7.31 -27.78 -10.41
C GLU A 428 -7.26 -27.50 -8.88
N SER A 429 -7.70 -26.31 -8.45
CA SER A 429 -7.92 -25.99 -7.04
C SER A 429 -9.25 -26.57 -6.56
N LEU A 430 -9.30 -27.11 -5.33
CA LEU A 430 -10.56 -27.54 -4.71
C LEU A 430 -11.57 -26.39 -4.57
N ALA A 431 -11.10 -25.19 -4.22
CA ALA A 431 -11.97 -24.04 -3.98
C ALA A 431 -12.70 -23.59 -5.25
N THR A 432 -12.07 -23.69 -6.42
CA THR A 432 -12.68 -23.28 -7.70
C THR A 432 -13.70 -24.30 -8.25
N ARG A 433 -13.89 -25.45 -7.59
CA ARG A 433 -14.91 -26.45 -7.96
C ARG A 433 -16.31 -26.14 -7.43
N ARG A 434 -16.42 -25.11 -6.59
CA ARG A 434 -17.67 -24.61 -6.02
C ARG A 434 -17.84 -23.13 -6.35
N ALA A 435 -19.03 -22.61 -6.07
CA ALA A 435 -19.27 -21.17 -6.08
C ALA A 435 -18.30 -20.44 -5.12
N PRO A 436 -17.98 -19.16 -5.38
CA PRO A 436 -17.18 -18.35 -4.47
C PRO A 436 -17.86 -18.30 -3.10
N SER A 437 -17.08 -18.49 -2.03
CA SER A 437 -17.59 -18.38 -0.67
C SER A 437 -18.04 -16.94 -0.38
N PRO A 438 -19.21 -16.75 0.26
CA PRO A 438 -19.54 -15.47 0.88
C PRO A 438 -18.57 -15.20 2.04
N ILE A 439 -18.39 -13.93 2.37
CA ILE A 439 -17.54 -13.51 3.49
C ILE A 439 -18.31 -13.74 4.79
N ALA A 440 -17.79 -14.63 5.65
CA ALA A 440 -18.39 -14.90 6.96
C ALA A 440 -18.02 -13.78 7.95
N PRO A 441 -19.00 -13.19 8.66
CA PRO A 441 -18.75 -12.06 9.54
C PRO A 441 -17.89 -12.43 10.75
N GLU A 442 -17.19 -11.44 11.27
CA GLU A 442 -16.45 -11.50 12.54
C GLU A 442 -17.31 -10.93 13.68
N PRO A 443 -16.91 -11.09 14.97
CA PRO A 443 -17.72 -10.62 16.09
C PRO A 443 -18.07 -9.13 16.01
N ASP A 444 -19.22 -8.78 16.57
CA ASP A 444 -19.69 -7.39 16.60
C ASP A 444 -18.63 -6.44 17.20
N GLY A 445 -18.45 -5.29 16.54
CA GLY A 445 -17.36 -4.35 16.84
C GLY A 445 -16.07 -4.60 16.05
N SER A 446 -16.03 -5.55 15.12
CA SER A 446 -14.91 -5.74 14.19
C SER A 446 -15.01 -4.94 12.89
N ASN A 447 -16.22 -4.50 12.52
CA ASN A 447 -16.51 -3.74 11.32
C ASN A 447 -17.34 -2.48 11.63
N PRO A 448 -16.70 -1.29 11.79
CA PRO A 448 -15.26 -1.08 11.93
C PRO A 448 -14.74 -1.57 13.29
N LEU A 449 -13.41 -1.75 13.42
CA LEU A 449 -12.79 -2.17 14.68
C LEU A 449 -13.06 -1.16 15.79
N SER A 450 -13.45 -1.59 16.98
CA SER A 450 -13.67 -0.68 18.11
C SER A 450 -13.22 -1.31 19.40
N TYR A 451 -12.26 -0.68 20.11
CA TYR A 451 -11.86 -1.13 21.43
C TYR A 451 -13.08 -1.24 22.37
N TYR A 452 -13.95 -0.23 22.34
CA TYR A 452 -15.10 -0.09 23.23
C TYR A 452 -16.20 -1.11 22.99
N ARG A 453 -16.46 -1.50 21.74
CA ARG A 453 -17.49 -2.50 21.39
C ARG A 453 -16.95 -3.92 21.37
N LEU A 454 -15.75 -4.10 20.84
CA LEU A 454 -15.19 -5.43 20.55
C LEU A 454 -14.62 -6.07 21.81
N VAL A 455 -13.71 -5.39 22.53
CA VAL A 455 -12.87 -6.02 23.56
C VAL A 455 -13.08 -5.50 24.98
N LYS A 456 -13.41 -4.21 25.16
CA LYS A 456 -13.63 -3.63 26.48
C LYS A 456 -14.66 -4.42 27.32
N PRO A 457 -15.80 -4.89 26.77
CA PRO A 457 -16.76 -5.68 27.54
C PRO A 457 -16.18 -7.00 28.04
N VAL A 458 -15.31 -7.65 27.25
CA VAL A 458 -14.62 -8.88 27.64
C VAL A 458 -13.65 -8.60 28.79
N PHE A 459 -12.84 -7.55 28.67
CA PHE A 459 -11.86 -7.19 29.71
C PHE A 459 -12.53 -6.81 31.04
N GLU A 460 -13.58 -6.00 31.00
CA GLU A 460 -14.29 -5.57 32.22
C GLU A 460 -15.11 -6.70 32.85
N GLY A 461 -15.72 -7.57 32.03
CA GLY A 461 -16.56 -8.66 32.51
C GLY A 461 -15.78 -9.90 32.97
N LYS A 462 -14.69 -10.27 32.28
CA LYS A 462 -13.98 -11.55 32.49
C LYS A 462 -12.60 -11.41 33.14
N CYS A 463 -11.87 -10.33 32.85
CA CYS A 463 -10.47 -10.20 33.28
C CYS A 463 -10.34 -9.35 34.55
N LEU A 464 -10.92 -8.15 34.54
CA LEU A 464 -10.74 -7.18 35.60
C LEU A 464 -11.17 -7.66 37.00
N PRO A 465 -12.28 -8.42 37.18
CA PRO A 465 -12.71 -8.87 38.51
C PRO A 465 -11.69 -9.77 39.20
N CYS A 466 -11.15 -10.78 38.50
CA CYS A 466 -10.15 -11.67 39.10
C CYS A 466 -8.78 -11.00 39.23
N HIS A 467 -8.36 -10.20 38.25
CA HIS A 467 -7.10 -9.45 38.32
C HIS A 467 -7.04 -8.51 39.52
N ARG A 468 -8.15 -7.83 39.85
CA ARG A 468 -8.28 -6.99 41.04
C ARG A 468 -8.30 -7.81 42.32
N LYS A 469 -9.11 -8.88 42.36
CA LYS A 469 -9.23 -9.75 43.54
C LYS A 469 -7.89 -10.38 43.92
N GLU A 470 -7.12 -10.82 42.95
CA GLU A 470 -5.84 -11.49 43.17
C GLU A 470 -4.66 -10.52 43.30
N GLY A 471 -4.83 -9.24 42.94
CA GLY A 471 -3.76 -8.25 42.91
C GLY A 471 -2.63 -8.60 41.94
N LYS A 472 -2.91 -9.45 40.94
CA LYS A 472 -1.93 -9.95 39.97
C LYS A 472 -2.33 -9.55 38.55
N GLY A 473 -1.32 -9.35 37.70
CA GLY A 473 -1.53 -8.93 36.31
C GLY A 473 -2.00 -7.48 36.17
N LEU A 474 -2.57 -7.16 35.01
CA LEU A 474 -3.06 -5.82 34.69
C LEU A 474 -4.22 -5.41 35.59
N GLN A 475 -4.08 -4.30 36.30
CA GLN A 475 -5.10 -3.74 37.21
C GLN A 475 -6.02 -2.72 36.52
N ASP A 476 -5.60 -2.25 35.34
CA ASP A 476 -6.32 -1.32 34.49
C ASP A 476 -6.22 -1.83 33.04
N PHE A 477 -7.38 -1.98 32.42
CA PHE A 477 -7.52 -2.42 31.03
C PHE A 477 -7.87 -1.26 30.10
N SER A 478 -7.85 0.01 30.56
CA SER A 478 -7.97 1.16 29.66
C SER A 478 -6.99 1.07 28.50
N TYR A 479 -7.40 1.55 27.32
CA TYR A 479 -6.56 1.47 26.11
C TYR A 479 -5.15 2.05 26.34
N ALA A 480 -5.08 3.22 26.98
CA ALA A 480 -3.83 3.87 27.34
C ALA A 480 -2.96 2.99 28.25
N ALA A 481 -3.54 2.34 29.26
CA ALA A 481 -2.80 1.43 30.15
C ALA A 481 -2.27 0.20 29.41
N LEU A 482 -3.05 -0.37 28.50
CA LEU A 482 -2.66 -1.51 27.68
C LEU A 482 -1.50 -1.17 26.73
N SER A 483 -1.61 -0.02 26.04
CA SER A 483 -0.58 0.46 25.11
C SER A 483 0.72 0.83 25.83
N LEU A 484 0.67 1.65 26.89
CA LEU A 484 1.85 2.09 27.63
C LEU A 484 2.63 0.94 28.28
N ARG A 485 1.92 -0.11 28.72
CA ARG A 485 2.53 -1.33 29.30
C ARG A 485 3.04 -2.31 28.25
N LYS A 486 2.85 -2.03 26.95
CA LYS A 486 3.19 -2.93 25.84
C LYS A 486 2.56 -4.32 26.00
N ALA A 487 1.31 -4.34 26.49
CA ALA A 487 0.55 -5.57 26.66
C ALA A 487 -0.01 -6.08 25.33
N ILE A 488 -0.40 -5.14 24.47
CA ILE A 488 -1.10 -5.37 23.19
C ILE A 488 -0.12 -5.37 22.01
N TRP A 489 -0.57 -5.94 20.89
CA TRP A 489 0.19 -5.89 19.63
C TRP A 489 -0.04 -4.54 18.96
N THR A 490 1.04 -3.84 18.62
CA THR A 490 0.99 -2.61 17.85
C THR A 490 2.02 -2.68 16.73
N ILE A 491 1.68 -2.07 15.59
CA ILE A 491 2.62 -1.84 14.50
C ILE A 491 3.23 -0.47 14.74
N GLY A 492 4.55 -0.45 14.98
CA GLY A 492 5.29 0.76 15.31
C GLY A 492 5.78 1.46 14.04
N THR A 493 5.07 2.48 13.59
CA THR A 493 5.43 3.19 12.35
C THR A 493 6.51 4.25 12.57
N ARG A 494 6.73 4.77 13.78
CA ARG A 494 7.43 6.06 13.98
C ARG A 494 8.96 6.07 13.83
N ASN A 495 9.68 4.96 13.99
CA ASN A 495 11.15 4.98 13.97
C ASN A 495 11.74 3.94 13.01
N PRO A 496 12.37 4.37 11.91
CA PRO A 496 12.89 3.45 10.92
C PRO A 496 13.99 2.53 11.43
N ASN A 497 14.73 2.98 12.45
CA ASN A 497 15.75 2.16 13.11
C ASN A 497 15.15 1.06 14.01
N LYS A 498 13.85 1.12 14.33
CA LYS A 498 13.20 0.15 15.23
C LYS A 498 12.50 -0.98 14.47
N ASP A 499 12.12 -0.79 13.21
CA ASP A 499 11.48 -1.83 12.40
C ASP A 499 11.67 -1.65 10.88
N PRO A 500 12.88 -1.89 10.33
CA PRO A 500 13.18 -1.71 8.91
C PRO A 500 12.64 -2.85 8.02
N THR A 501 11.70 -3.65 8.53
CA THR A 501 11.31 -4.94 7.97
C THR A 501 10.18 -4.80 6.96
N THR A 502 10.20 -5.62 5.91
CA THR A 502 9.21 -5.56 4.83
C THR A 502 8.14 -6.66 4.89
N ARG A 503 8.32 -7.68 5.74
CA ARG A 503 7.44 -8.86 5.82
C ARG A 503 7.05 -9.21 7.26
N SER A 504 5.96 -9.94 7.43
CA SER A 504 5.59 -10.47 8.75
C SER A 504 6.23 -11.83 8.97
N GLU A 505 6.87 -12.04 10.13
CA GLU A 505 7.41 -13.34 10.51
C GLU A 505 6.28 -14.24 11.06
N PRO A 506 6.11 -15.49 10.56
CA PRO A 506 5.06 -16.39 11.02
C PRO A 506 5.04 -16.58 12.54
N TYR A 507 3.86 -16.52 13.16
CA TYR A 507 3.62 -16.61 14.61
C TYR A 507 4.32 -15.53 15.46
N LYS A 508 4.86 -14.46 14.87
CA LYS A 508 5.46 -13.35 15.60
C LYS A 508 4.63 -12.07 15.57
N ILE A 509 3.41 -12.14 15.04
CA ILE A 509 2.50 -11.00 14.90
C ILE A 509 1.24 -11.16 15.73
N GLY A 510 0.52 -10.06 15.94
CA GLY A 510 -0.84 -10.08 16.47
C GLY A 510 -0.97 -10.75 17.83
N ALA A 511 -1.99 -11.59 17.97
CA ALA A 511 -2.23 -12.35 19.18
C ALA A 511 -1.07 -13.32 19.49
N HIS A 512 -0.44 -13.94 18.50
CA HIS A 512 0.74 -14.79 18.72
C HIS A 512 1.96 -13.98 19.19
N GLY A 513 2.15 -12.76 18.69
CA GLY A 513 3.30 -11.90 18.99
C GLY A 513 3.17 -11.05 20.26
N SER A 514 1.96 -10.88 20.83
CA SER A 514 1.72 -10.00 21.97
C SER A 514 1.82 -10.70 23.33
N LYS A 515 2.20 -9.94 24.36
CA LYS A 515 2.19 -10.44 25.75
C LYS A 515 0.78 -10.85 26.19
N MET A 516 -0.24 -10.09 25.78
CA MET A 516 -1.63 -10.39 26.07
C MET A 516 -2.06 -11.70 25.41
N GLY A 517 -1.83 -11.89 24.11
CA GLY A 517 -2.22 -13.14 23.45
C GLY A 517 -1.46 -14.37 23.98
N GLN A 518 -0.20 -14.22 24.36
CA GLN A 518 0.54 -15.27 25.07
C GLN A 518 -0.08 -15.62 26.43
N ALA A 519 -0.53 -14.62 27.19
CA ALA A 519 -1.26 -14.87 28.44
C ALA A 519 -2.63 -15.51 28.20
N LEU A 520 -3.35 -15.13 27.14
CA LEU A 520 -4.62 -15.76 26.77
C LEU A 520 -4.43 -17.26 26.53
N LEU A 521 -3.45 -17.62 25.70
CA LEU A 521 -3.19 -19.00 25.34
C LEU A 521 -2.70 -19.87 26.50
N LYS A 522 -1.87 -19.32 27.40
CA LYS A 522 -1.23 -20.10 28.47
C LYS A 522 -2.10 -20.27 29.70
N THR A 523 -2.90 -19.27 30.05
CA THR A 523 -3.56 -19.24 31.38
C THR A 523 -5.05 -18.93 31.34
N HIS A 524 -5.60 -18.40 30.24
CA HIS A 524 -6.99 -17.94 30.21
C HIS A 524 -7.88 -18.65 29.19
N LEU A 525 -7.35 -19.64 28.45
CA LEU A 525 -8.11 -20.29 27.37
C LEU A 525 -9.43 -20.89 27.89
N ASP A 526 -9.37 -21.59 29.02
CA ASP A 526 -10.56 -22.23 29.63
C ASP A 526 -11.47 -21.25 30.40
N ARG A 527 -11.11 -19.96 30.43
CA ARG A 527 -11.87 -18.91 31.12
C ARG A 527 -12.76 -18.10 30.20
N LEU A 528 -12.64 -18.30 28.88
CA LEU A 528 -13.34 -17.53 27.86
C LEU A 528 -14.18 -18.47 27.00
N THR A 529 -15.35 -17.98 26.57
CA THR A 529 -16.08 -18.62 25.47
C THR A 529 -15.30 -18.45 24.15
N PRO A 530 -15.58 -19.28 23.13
CA PRO A 530 -14.97 -19.11 21.81
C PRO A 530 -15.14 -17.71 21.23
N GLU A 531 -16.30 -17.08 21.42
CA GLU A 531 -16.56 -15.72 20.94
C GLU A 531 -15.76 -14.67 21.73
N GLU A 532 -15.69 -14.77 23.06
CA GLU A 532 -14.90 -13.85 23.89
C GLU A 532 -13.40 -13.93 23.56
N PHE A 533 -12.89 -15.15 23.35
CA PHE A 533 -11.53 -15.35 22.85
C PHE A 533 -11.35 -14.71 21.46
N ARG A 534 -12.31 -14.93 20.56
CA ARG A 534 -12.28 -14.41 19.19
C ARG A 534 -12.21 -12.87 19.15
N ARG A 535 -13.02 -12.20 19.96
CA ARG A 535 -13.05 -10.73 20.09
C ARG A 535 -11.67 -10.16 20.39
N VAL A 536 -10.97 -10.73 21.38
CA VAL A 536 -9.63 -10.25 21.77
C VAL A 536 -8.58 -10.60 20.71
N VAL A 537 -8.63 -11.79 20.12
CA VAL A 537 -7.70 -12.22 19.08
C VAL A 537 -7.77 -11.34 17.84
N VAL A 538 -8.97 -11.09 17.31
CA VAL A 538 -9.17 -10.25 16.10
C VAL A 538 -8.61 -8.85 16.33
N TRP A 539 -8.88 -8.27 17.50
CA TRP A 539 -8.35 -6.95 17.84
C TRP A 539 -6.82 -6.91 17.89
N LEU A 540 -6.19 -7.91 18.54
CA LEU A 540 -4.73 -8.01 18.61
C LEU A 540 -4.11 -8.23 17.22
N ASP A 541 -4.68 -9.11 16.40
CA ASP A 541 -4.21 -9.41 15.05
C ASP A 541 -4.28 -8.21 14.10
N CYS A 542 -5.19 -7.26 14.36
CA CYS A 542 -5.38 -6.05 13.57
C CYS A 542 -4.73 -4.80 14.18
N ALA A 543 -3.58 -4.98 14.84
CA ALA A 543 -2.76 -3.90 15.43
C ALA A 543 -3.38 -3.14 16.63
N SER A 544 -4.47 -3.65 17.19
CA SER A 544 -5.09 -3.16 18.42
C SER A 544 -5.43 -1.66 18.40
N PRO A 545 -6.20 -1.13 17.43
CA PRO A 545 -6.60 0.28 17.43
C PRO A 545 -7.59 0.58 18.57
N GLU A 546 -7.63 1.82 19.04
CA GLU A 546 -8.67 2.27 19.98
C GLU A 546 -9.98 2.54 19.24
N TYR A 547 -9.87 3.25 18.11
CA TYR A 547 -10.98 3.68 17.26
C TYR A 547 -10.91 3.02 15.88
N GLY A 548 -12.07 2.80 15.27
CA GLY A 548 -12.19 2.18 13.95
C GLY A 548 -12.06 3.13 12.80
N THR A 549 -12.26 4.42 13.06
CA THR A 549 -12.12 5.53 12.12
C THR A 549 -11.66 6.79 12.86
N TRP A 550 -11.26 7.81 12.10
CA TRP A 550 -10.87 9.13 12.62
C TRP A 550 -12.05 10.00 13.08
N PHE A 551 -13.28 9.60 12.78
CA PHE A 551 -14.48 10.43 12.96
C PHE A 551 -15.20 10.10 14.25
N ASP A 552 -15.85 11.10 14.86
CA ASP A 552 -16.70 10.97 16.06
C ASP A 552 -16.12 10.01 17.13
N GLN A 553 -14.89 10.28 17.59
CA GLN A 553 -14.23 9.45 18.60
C GLN A 553 -15.07 9.35 19.88
N GLU A 554 -15.71 10.43 20.32
CA GLU A 554 -16.57 10.43 21.50
C GLU A 554 -17.78 9.51 21.32
N GLY A 555 -18.45 9.53 20.16
CA GLY A 555 -19.48 8.57 19.82
C GLY A 555 -18.97 7.13 19.85
N GLN A 556 -17.79 6.87 19.30
CA GLN A 556 -17.16 5.55 19.37
C GLN A 556 -16.86 5.10 20.82
N ARG A 557 -16.43 6.02 21.71
CA ARG A 557 -16.25 5.73 23.15
C ARG A 557 -17.55 5.32 23.83
N GLN A 558 -18.66 5.92 23.40
CA GLN A 558 -20.01 5.61 23.85
C GLN A 558 -20.59 4.35 23.19
N GLY A 559 -19.83 3.68 22.31
CA GLY A 559 -20.24 2.44 21.65
C GLY A 559 -21.02 2.63 20.35
N LYS A 560 -21.07 3.85 19.78
CA LYS A 560 -21.70 4.09 18.47
C LYS A 560 -20.86 3.49 17.35
N VAL A 561 -21.55 3.02 16.30
CA VAL A 561 -20.92 2.63 15.04
C VAL A 561 -20.66 3.89 14.22
N VAL A 562 -19.40 4.12 13.84
CA VAL A 562 -19.02 5.28 13.03
C VAL A 562 -18.30 4.80 11.78
N TRP A 563 -18.96 4.95 10.62
CA TRP A 563 -18.43 4.55 9.32
C TRP A 563 -17.48 5.59 8.75
N HIS A 564 -16.53 5.15 7.92
CA HIS A 564 -15.69 6.07 7.16
C HIS A 564 -16.51 6.65 6.00
N PRO A 565 -16.76 7.98 5.97
CA PRO A 565 -17.76 8.58 5.07
C PRO A 565 -17.38 8.46 3.59
N LEU A 566 -16.09 8.34 3.28
CA LEU A 566 -15.59 8.23 1.91
C LEU A 566 -15.28 6.80 1.47
N GLU A 567 -15.32 5.79 2.34
CA GLU A 567 -14.72 4.47 2.05
C GLU A 567 -15.61 3.28 2.42
N VAL A 568 -16.72 3.57 3.08
CA VAL A 568 -17.68 2.57 3.50
C VAL A 568 -19.08 3.10 3.23
N ASP A 569 -19.79 2.42 2.33
CA ASP A 569 -21.23 2.50 2.22
C ASP A 569 -21.87 1.73 3.39
N PRO A 570 -22.59 2.39 4.31
CA PRO A 570 -23.25 1.71 5.42
C PRO A 570 -24.31 0.70 4.99
N ALA A 571 -24.89 0.83 3.78
CA ALA A 571 -25.86 -0.12 3.22
C ALA A 571 -25.18 -1.37 2.64
N ASN A 572 -23.90 -1.28 2.27
CA ASN A 572 -23.07 -2.39 1.82
C ASN A 572 -21.65 -2.31 2.39
N PRO A 573 -21.48 -2.53 3.71
CA PRO A 573 -20.19 -2.34 4.36
C PRO A 573 -19.11 -3.31 3.87
N LEU A 574 -19.51 -4.47 3.35
CA LEU A 574 -18.60 -5.47 2.77
C LEU A 574 -18.11 -5.09 1.37
N GLY A 575 -18.87 -4.27 0.63
CA GLY A 575 -18.55 -3.93 -0.76
C GLY A 575 -18.59 -5.13 -1.70
N VAL A 576 -19.42 -6.14 -1.41
CA VAL A 576 -19.60 -7.30 -2.32
C VAL A 576 -20.74 -7.02 -3.31
N GLU A 577 -20.56 -7.45 -4.55
CA GLU A 577 -21.56 -7.29 -5.61
C GLU A 577 -22.70 -8.30 -5.48
N VAL A 578 -23.95 -7.83 -5.61
CA VAL A 578 -25.15 -8.68 -5.62
C VAL A 578 -25.76 -8.65 -7.03
N ASP A 579 -25.39 -9.63 -7.86
CA ASP A 579 -25.90 -9.87 -9.23
C ASP A 579 -25.70 -8.76 -10.28
N ARG A 580 -25.20 -7.59 -9.88
CA ARG A 580 -24.95 -6.40 -10.71
C ARG A 580 -23.75 -5.61 -10.14
N PRO A 581 -23.12 -4.72 -10.93
CA PRO A 581 -22.03 -3.90 -10.41
C PRO A 581 -22.53 -2.98 -9.29
N LEU A 582 -21.66 -2.72 -8.31
CA LEU A 582 -21.90 -1.73 -7.28
C LEU A 582 -22.16 -0.35 -7.91
N GLY A 583 -23.21 0.34 -7.46
CA GLY A 583 -23.59 1.66 -7.98
C GLY A 583 -22.42 2.65 -7.98
N LYS A 584 -22.44 3.65 -8.89
CA LYS A 584 -21.40 4.69 -8.93
C LYS A 584 -21.22 5.39 -7.57
N GLU A 585 -22.30 5.60 -6.83
CA GLU A 585 -22.27 6.18 -5.48
C GLU A 585 -21.49 5.33 -4.47
N SER A 586 -21.49 4.00 -4.64
CA SER A 586 -20.69 3.07 -3.82
C SER A 586 -19.24 2.91 -4.29
N LEU A 587 -18.87 3.50 -5.43
CA LEU A 587 -17.52 3.51 -6.01
C LEU A 587 -16.89 4.91 -5.90
N HIS A 588 -16.98 5.53 -4.72
CA HIS A 588 -16.20 6.71 -4.29
C HIS A 588 -15.89 7.75 -5.39
N GLU A 589 -16.90 8.17 -6.14
CA GLU A 589 -16.86 9.43 -6.87
C GLU A 589 -17.52 10.49 -5.98
N LEU A 590 -16.79 11.57 -5.68
CA LEU A 590 -17.44 12.79 -5.21
C LEU A 590 -18.49 13.18 -6.27
N PRO A 591 -19.70 13.62 -5.87
CA PRO A 591 -20.64 14.17 -6.83
C PRO A 591 -19.90 15.22 -7.66
N GLN A 592 -19.93 15.05 -8.99
CA GLN A 592 -19.54 16.13 -9.88
C GLN A 592 -20.42 17.29 -9.46
N GLY A 593 -19.84 18.33 -8.87
CA GLY A 593 -20.60 19.52 -8.54
C GLY A 593 -21.28 19.93 -9.83
N ASP A 594 -22.62 19.90 -9.81
CA ASP A 594 -23.41 20.48 -10.88
C ASP A 594 -22.82 21.87 -11.11
N GLY A 595 -22.37 22.11 -12.34
CA GLY A 595 -22.03 23.46 -12.75
C GLY A 595 -23.27 24.29 -12.49
N ASP A 596 -23.25 25.06 -11.41
CA ASP A 596 -24.28 26.01 -11.10
C ASP A 596 -24.18 27.09 -12.18
N GLU A 597 -24.93 26.87 -13.27
CA GLU A 597 -25.37 27.90 -14.20
C GLU A 597 -26.33 28.83 -13.47
N SER A 598 -25.84 29.54 -12.45
CA SER A 598 -26.50 30.73 -11.94
C SER A 598 -25.50 31.88 -11.96
N GLY A 599 -25.59 32.65 -13.05
CA GLY A 599 -24.79 33.85 -13.23
C GLY A 599 -25.01 34.86 -12.10
N ARG A 600 -23.91 35.47 -11.67
CA ARG A 600 -23.78 36.88 -11.32
C ARG A 600 -22.32 37.28 -11.22
#